data_AF-W2LNN7-F1
#
_entry.id   AF-W2LNN7-F1
#
_cell.length_a   1.000
_cell.length_b   1.000
_cell.length_c   1.000
_cell.angle_alpha   90.00
_cell.angle_beta   90.00
_cell.angle_gamma   90.00
#
_symmetry.space_group_name_H-M   'P 1'
#
loop_
_entity.id
_entity.type
_entity.pdbx_description
1 polymer ?
#
loop_
_entity_poly.entity_id
_entity_poly.type
_entity_poly.pdbx_seq_one_letter_code
_entity_poly.pdbx_strand_id
1 'polypeptide(L)' 'MDDDDSEEEYYFPYMLPEGGVDNTSAARGKQGGSIKGRRANKDRDREIWGERLMSDYFGDNPVYDEGAFRRRLRMRRDLF' A
#
# COMPACT_ATOMS: atom_id res chain seq x y z
N MET A 1 1.45 -23.73 44.61
CA MET A 1 2.76 -24.25 44.20
C MET A 1 2.48 -25.24 43.09
N ASP A 2 2.46 -24.73 41.87
CA ASP A 2 2.78 -25.40 40.60
C ASP A 2 2.76 -24.27 39.55
N ASP A 3 3.74 -23.37 39.71
CA ASP A 3 4.16 -22.37 38.73
C ASP A 3 5.37 -22.99 38.00
N ASP A 4 5.14 -23.76 36.92
CA ASP A 4 6.23 -24.32 36.10
C ASP A 4 5.71 -24.78 34.71
N ASP A 5 5.05 -23.91 33.95
CA ASP A 5 4.69 -24.21 32.53
C ASP A 5 4.68 -22.95 31.63
N SER A 6 5.33 -21.86 32.06
CA SER A 6 5.39 -20.60 31.29
C SER A 6 6.78 -20.29 30.73
N GLU A 7 7.84 -20.97 31.19
CA GLU A 7 9.20 -20.75 30.69
C GLU A 7 9.50 -21.50 29.40
N GLU A 8 8.83 -22.63 29.15
CA GLU A 8 9.04 -23.40 27.92
C GLU A 8 8.51 -22.64 26.69
N GLU A 9 7.36 -21.95 26.80
CA GLU A 9 6.81 -21.07 25.74
C GLU A 9 7.77 -19.93 25.36
N TYR A 10 8.52 -19.39 26.33
CA TYR A 10 9.49 -18.33 26.09
C TYR A 10 10.76 -18.81 25.40
N TYR A 11 11.17 -20.07 25.61
CA TYR A 11 12.36 -20.66 25.01
C TYR A 11 12.11 -21.28 23.63
N PHE A 12 10.87 -21.67 23.28
CA PHE A 12 10.53 -22.26 21.97
C PHE A 12 11.05 -21.47 20.75
N PRO A 13 11.00 -20.12 20.69
CA PRO A 13 11.53 -19.36 19.55
C PRO A 13 13.06 -19.35 19.48
N TYR A 14 13.75 -19.57 20.61
CA TYR A 14 15.20 -19.47 20.74
C TYR A 14 15.91 -20.83 20.76
N MET A 15 15.19 -21.93 21.03
CA MET A 15 15.73 -23.30 21.06
C MET A 15 15.65 -24.03 19.70
N LEU A 16 14.91 -23.51 18.72
CA LEU A 16 14.84 -24.09 17.38
C LEU A 16 16.04 -23.62 16.53
N PRO A 17 16.84 -24.55 15.96
CA PRO A 17 17.97 -24.20 15.12
C PRO A 17 17.45 -23.54 13.82
N GLU A 18 17.75 -22.25 13.66
CA GLU A 18 17.83 -21.48 12.41
C GLU A 18 16.91 -21.99 11.29
N GLY A 19 15.60 -21.80 11.48
CA GLY A 19 14.57 -22.16 10.49
C GLY A 19 13.14 -21.81 10.88
N GLY A 20 12.95 -21.00 11.93
CA GLY A 20 11.64 -20.56 12.41
C GLY A 20 10.97 -19.68 11.35
N VAL A 21 9.84 -20.15 10.81
CA VAL A 21 9.06 -19.41 9.82
C VAL A 21 8.54 -18.10 10.39
N ASP A 22 8.96 -16.98 9.81
CA ASP A 22 8.48 -15.63 10.13
C ASP A 22 6.95 -15.53 9.88
N ASN A 23 6.17 -15.86 10.91
CA ASN A 23 4.71 -15.76 10.93
C ASN A 23 4.20 -14.30 10.95
N THR A 24 5.09 -13.30 10.92
CA THR A 24 4.74 -11.88 10.75
C THR A 24 4.30 -11.52 9.33
N SER A 25 4.59 -12.37 8.33
CA SER A 25 4.10 -12.20 6.95
C SER A 25 2.65 -12.67 6.76
N ALA A 26 2.16 -13.59 7.61
CA ALA A 26 0.82 -14.17 7.52
C ALA A 26 -0.31 -13.20 7.88
N ALA A 27 -0.01 -12.14 8.65
CA ALA A 27 -0.99 -11.12 9.04
C ALA A 27 -1.23 -10.05 7.96
N ARG A 28 -0.38 -9.96 6.93
CA ARG A 28 -0.65 -9.13 5.76
C ARG A 28 -1.57 -9.91 4.83
N GLY A 29 -2.89 -9.79 5.07
CA GLY A 29 -3.90 -10.33 4.17
C GLY A 29 -3.54 -10.01 2.72
N LYS A 30 -3.49 -11.03 1.86
CA LYS A 30 -3.12 -10.90 0.45
C LYS A 30 -3.91 -9.74 -0.16
N GLN A 31 -3.22 -8.66 -0.53
CA GLN A 31 -3.85 -7.54 -1.24
C GLN A 31 -4.55 -8.10 -2.47
N GLY A 32 -5.89 -8.06 -2.46
CA GLY A 32 -6.71 -8.75 -3.46
C GLY A 32 -6.65 -8.06 -4.81
N GLY A 33 -6.40 -8.84 -5.86
CA GLY A 33 -6.55 -8.41 -7.25
C GLY A 33 -8.01 -8.47 -7.71
N SER A 34 -8.22 -8.39 -9.03
CA SER A 34 -9.55 -8.60 -9.61
C SER A 34 -10.06 -10.01 -9.30
N ILE A 35 -11.27 -10.12 -8.73
CA ILE A 35 -11.90 -11.38 -8.36
C ILE A 35 -13.03 -11.66 -9.35
N LYS A 36 -13.11 -12.89 -9.88
CA LYS A 36 -14.21 -13.34 -10.74
C LYS A 36 -15.56 -13.09 -10.05
N GLY A 37 -16.49 -12.43 -10.75
CA GLY A 37 -17.80 -12.06 -10.20
C GLY A 37 -17.87 -10.65 -9.59
N ARG A 38 -16.75 -9.94 -9.45
CA ARG A 38 -16.76 -8.48 -9.24
C ARG A 38 -17.26 -7.78 -10.51
N ARG A 39 -17.84 -6.59 -10.34
CA ARG A 39 -18.29 -5.74 -11.46
C ARG A 39 -17.11 -5.48 -12.42
N ALA A 40 -17.40 -5.54 -13.72
CA ALA A 40 -16.43 -5.16 -14.74
C ALA A 40 -15.89 -3.74 -14.52
N ASN A 41 -14.63 -3.53 -14.89
CA ASN A 41 -14.05 -2.19 -14.94
C ASN A 41 -14.87 -1.33 -15.89
N LYS A 42 -15.20 -0.13 -15.44
CA LYS A 42 -15.81 0.89 -16.31
C LYS A 42 -14.70 1.53 -17.12
N ASP A 43 -14.99 1.83 -18.38
CA ASP A 43 -14.17 2.81 -19.08
C ASP A 43 -14.38 4.17 -18.41
N ARG A 44 -13.26 4.82 -18.09
CA ARG A 44 -13.23 6.13 -17.43
C ARG A 44 -12.37 7.10 -18.22
N ASP A 45 -12.15 6.83 -19.51
CA ASP A 45 -11.35 7.66 -20.42
C ASP A 45 -9.96 7.94 -19.85
N ARG A 46 -9.31 6.88 -19.33
CA ARG A 46 -8.07 6.98 -18.56
C ARG A 46 -7.00 7.81 -19.29
N GLU A 47 -6.88 7.61 -20.60
CA GLU A 47 -5.91 8.27 -21.46
C GLU A 47 -6.17 9.78 -21.55
N ILE A 48 -7.39 10.18 -21.89
CA ILE A 48 -7.81 11.59 -22.00
C ILE A 48 -7.59 12.33 -20.69
N TRP A 49 -7.98 11.74 -19.56
CA TRP A 49 -7.76 12.36 -18.26
C TRP A 49 -6.28 12.42 -17.87
N GLY A 50 -5.47 11.46 -18.31
CA GLY A 50 -4.02 11.45 -18.12
C GLY A 50 -3.32 12.57 -18.89
N GLU A 51 -3.68 12.77 -20.15
CA GLU A 51 -3.16 13.87 -20.97
C GLU A 51 -3.52 15.23 -20.39
N ARG A 52 -4.78 15.41 -19.95
CA ARG A 52 -5.21 16.63 -19.27
C ARG A 52 -4.45 16.88 -17.98
N LEU A 53 -4.25 15.84 -17.17
CA LEU A 53 -3.46 15.96 -15.94
C LEU A 53 -2.04 16.45 -16.25
N MET A 54 -1.41 15.91 -17.29
CA MET A 54 -0.07 16.33 -17.71
C MET A 54 -0.07 17.79 -18.20
N SER A 55 -1.00 18.16 -19.08
CA SER A 55 -1.09 19.54 -19.59
C SER A 55 -1.38 20.57 -18.48
N ASP A 56 -2.28 20.25 -17.55
CA ASP A 56 -2.76 21.19 -16.53
C ASP A 56 -1.70 21.53 -15.48
N TYR A 57 -0.81 20.58 -15.16
CA TYR A 57 0.11 20.68 -14.02
C TYR A 57 1.60 20.54 -14.36
N PHE A 58 1.93 19.85 -15.46
CA PHE A 58 3.31 19.52 -15.83
C PHE A 58 3.71 20.01 -17.22
N GLY A 59 2.81 20.66 -17.96
CA GLY A 59 3.12 21.27 -19.25
C GLY A 59 4.00 22.51 -19.12
N ASP A 60 4.51 23.01 -20.24
CA ASP A 60 5.41 24.19 -20.28
C ASP A 60 4.76 25.45 -19.69
N ASN A 61 3.44 25.57 -19.79
CA ASN A 61 2.66 26.65 -19.19
C ASN A 61 1.47 26.03 -18.42
N PRO A 62 1.69 25.55 -17.19
CA PRO A 62 0.66 24.85 -16.43
C PRO A 62 -0.45 25.82 -16.04
N VAL A 63 -1.70 25.35 -16.11
CA VAL A 63 -2.90 26.14 -15.79
C VAL A 63 -3.01 26.38 -14.29
N TYR A 64 -2.55 25.41 -13.50
CA TYR A 64 -2.64 25.43 -12.05
C TYR A 64 -1.26 25.37 -11.42
N ASP A 65 -1.10 26.06 -10.30
CA ASP A 65 0.11 26.02 -9.51
C ASP A 65 0.26 24.69 -8.74
N GLU A 66 1.46 24.48 -8.18
CA GLU A 66 1.77 23.29 -7.40
C GLU A 66 0.87 23.17 -6.15
N GLY A 67 0.52 24.29 -5.53
CA GLY A 67 -0.38 24.32 -4.37
C GLY A 67 -1.76 23.73 -4.67
N ALA A 68 -2.33 24.08 -5.83
CA ALA A 68 -3.58 23.52 -6.30
C ALA A 68 -3.47 22.02 -6.60
N PHE A 69 -2.37 21.58 -7.22
CA PHE A 69 -2.10 20.17 -7.49
C PHE A 69 -2.10 19.33 -6.20
N ARG A 70 -1.35 19.76 -5.20
CA ARG A 70 -1.23 19.05 -3.91
C ARG A 70 -2.55 18.96 -3.18
N ARG A 71 -3.34 20.05 -3.18
CA ARG A 71 -4.67 20.06 -2.58
C ARG A 71 -5.63 19.12 -3.30
N ARG A 72 -5.66 19.15 -4.64
CA ARG A 72 -6.61 18.37 -5.45
C ARG A 72 -6.30 16.88 -5.46
N LEU A 73 -5.02 16.51 -5.57
CA LEU A 73 -4.57 15.11 -5.56
C LEU A 73 -4.22 14.60 -4.15
N ARG A 74 -4.38 15.46 -3.13
CA ARG A 74 -4.14 15.14 -1.72
C ARG A 74 -2.71 14.62 -1.48
N MET A 75 -1.74 15.19 -2.19
CA MET A 75 -0.34 14.82 -2.05
C MET A 75 0.26 15.43 -0.79
N ARG A 76 0.76 14.55 0.09
CA ARG A 76 1.35 14.95 1.38
C ARG A 76 2.79 15.48 1.26
N ARG A 77 3.49 15.13 0.19
CA ARG A 77 4.90 15.47 -0.05
C ARG A 77 5.05 16.31 -1.30
N ASP A 78 6.00 17.22 -1.26
CA ASP A 78 6.50 18.01 -2.38
C ASP A 78 7.17 17.05 -3.37
N LEU A 79 6.87 17.21 -4.66
CA LEU A 79 7.45 16.40 -5.73
C LEU A 79 8.59 17.14 -6.46
N PHE A 80 8.84 18.40 -6.09
CA PHE A 80 9.78 19.32 -6.71
C PHE A 80 10.63 20.02 -5.64
#